data_AF-A0A8S9SP29-F1
#
_entry.id   AF-A0A8S9SP29-F1
#
_cell.length_a   1.000
_cell.length_b   1.000
_cell.length_c   1.000
_cell.angle_alpha   90.00
_cell.angle_beta   90.00
_cell.angle_gamma   90.00
#
_symmetry.space_group_name_H-M   'P 1'
#
loop_
_entity.id
_entity.type
_entity.pdbx_description
1 polymer ?
#
loop_
_entity_poly.entity_id
_entity_poly.type
_entity_poly.pdbx_seq_one_letter_code
_entity_poly.pdbx_strand_id
1 'polypeptide(L)'
;MQVDQTSARRTLRRGKEKVPKHLKRGVNEKGMDSFIKRVLRIPLDKPFEEAYFTHRLWMFFRETKKTEQDIHRIFKQIREKMKQRITLKKKSDPGKFAVPCLWKGIEFACALCDTCSTVNILPKTIADHLGLKIKPSEDSFTFVD
;
A
#
# COMPACT_ATOMS: atom_id res chain seq x y z
N MET A 1 -58.96 9.05 20.45
CA MET A 1 -57.72 9.74 20.09
C MET A 1 -56.58 8.75 20.15
N GLN A 2 -55.91 8.58 19.02
CA GLN A 2 -54.76 7.73 18.79
C GLN A 2 -53.50 8.55 19.05
N VAL A 3 -52.59 8.10 19.91
CA VAL A 3 -51.16 8.46 19.84
C VAL A 3 -50.36 7.26 20.36
N ASP A 4 -49.78 6.55 19.40
CA ASP A 4 -48.66 5.64 19.52
C ASP A 4 -47.37 6.45 19.74
N GLN A 5 -46.38 5.89 20.47
CA GLN A 5 -44.96 5.86 20.07
C GLN A 5 -44.00 5.47 21.21
N THR A 6 -43.53 4.23 21.11
CA THR A 6 -42.09 3.84 21.15
C THR A 6 -41.15 4.60 22.09
N SER A 7 -40.86 4.02 23.26
CA SER A 7 -39.63 4.32 23.99
C SER A 7 -38.52 3.34 23.57
N ALA A 8 -37.62 3.83 22.72
CA ALA A 8 -36.46 3.12 22.23
C ALA A 8 -35.60 2.59 23.40
N ARG A 9 -35.34 1.28 23.41
CA ARG A 9 -34.35 0.64 24.27
C ARG A 9 -32.98 1.26 23.98
N ARG A 10 -32.56 2.18 24.84
CA ARG A 10 -31.17 2.65 24.89
C ARG A 10 -30.30 1.49 25.36
N THR A 11 -29.72 0.75 24.43
CA THR A 11 -28.69 -0.24 24.73
C THR A 11 -27.50 0.51 25.31
N LEU A 12 -27.36 0.48 26.64
CA LEU A 12 -26.18 0.95 27.34
C LEU A 12 -24.97 0.29 26.68
N ARG A 13 -24.10 1.09 26.06
CA ARG A 13 -22.81 0.62 25.56
C ARG A 13 -22.09 0.01 26.76
N ARG A 14 -22.07 -1.33 26.82
CA ARG A 14 -21.24 -2.07 27.79
C ARG A 14 -19.83 -1.51 27.67
N GLY A 15 -19.39 -0.79 28.71
CA GLY A 15 -18.00 -0.42 28.83
C GLY A 15 -17.17 -1.71 28.75
N LYS A 16 -16.06 -1.67 28.01
CA LYS A 16 -15.13 -2.81 27.97
C LYS A 16 -14.79 -3.19 29.40
N GLU A 17 -15.08 -4.42 29.76
CA GLU A 17 -14.77 -4.98 31.08
C GLU A 17 -13.28 -4.77 31.35
N LYS A 18 -12.95 -4.18 32.50
CA LYS A 18 -11.56 -3.96 32.90
C LYS A 18 -10.94 -5.31 33.18
N VAL A 19 -10.26 -5.86 32.17
CA VAL A 19 -9.52 -7.12 32.29
C VAL A 19 -8.53 -6.97 33.45
N PRO A 20 -8.55 -7.90 34.44
CA PRO A 20 -7.62 -7.88 35.56
C PRO A 20 -6.17 -7.85 35.07
N LYS A 21 -5.32 -7.03 35.71
CA LYS A 21 -3.91 -6.79 35.29
C LYS A 21 -3.07 -8.08 35.15
N HIS A 22 -3.52 -9.17 35.76
CA HIS A 22 -2.88 -10.48 35.79
C HIS A 22 -3.17 -11.34 34.54
N LEU A 23 -4.19 -10.98 33.76
CA LEU A 23 -4.59 -11.67 32.52
C LEU A 23 -4.06 -10.92 31.29
N LYS A 24 -2.75 -10.65 31.23
CA LYS A 24 -2.12 -10.19 29.98
C LYS A 24 -2.24 -11.29 28.93
N ARG A 25 -2.96 -11.02 27.84
CA ARG A 25 -3.26 -11.97 26.76
C ARG A 25 -2.05 -12.12 25.83
N GLY A 26 -1.89 -13.30 25.23
CA GLY A 26 -0.95 -13.50 24.12
C GLY A 26 -1.29 -12.59 22.93
N VAL A 27 -0.27 -12.23 22.14
CA VAL A 27 -0.46 -11.45 20.91
C VAL A 27 -1.32 -12.27 19.96
N ASN A 28 -2.41 -11.69 19.44
CA ASN A 28 -3.19 -12.33 18.39
C ASN A 28 -2.44 -12.27 17.05
N GLU A 29 -2.59 -13.28 16.19
CA GLU A 29 -1.92 -13.32 14.88
C GLU A 29 -2.25 -12.10 14.02
N LYS A 30 -3.52 -11.67 14.04
CA LYS A 30 -3.98 -10.46 13.34
C LYS A 30 -3.28 -9.18 13.82
N GLY A 31 -3.03 -9.04 15.11
CA GLY A 31 -2.31 -7.89 15.67
C GLY A 31 -0.83 -7.94 15.32
N MET A 32 -0.25 -9.14 15.27
CA MET A 32 1.14 -9.32 14.83
C MET A 32 1.31 -8.99 13.34
N ASP A 33 0.38 -9.42 12.48
CA ASP A 33 0.37 -9.05 11.05
C ASP A 33 0.23 -7.53 10.86
N SER A 34 -0.69 -6.90 11.59
CA SER A 34 -0.83 -5.43 11.56
C SER A 34 0.42 -4.71 12.07
N PHE A 35 1.15 -5.27 13.05
CA PHE A 35 2.42 -4.74 13.51
C PHE A 35 3.49 -4.86 12.42
N ILE A 36 3.64 -6.03 11.79
CA ILE A 36 4.61 -6.26 10.71
C ILE A 36 4.37 -5.29 9.56
N LYS A 37 3.11 -5.15 9.10
CA LYS A 37 2.74 -4.20 8.06
C LYS A 37 3.10 -2.76 8.42
N ARG A 38 2.98 -2.37 9.68
CA ARG A 38 3.38 -1.04 10.12
C ARG A 38 4.89 -0.87 10.08
N VAL A 39 5.65 -1.84 10.61
CA VAL A 39 7.13 -1.80 10.59
C VAL A 39 7.68 -1.72 9.17
N LEU A 40 7.09 -2.45 8.22
CA LEU A 40 7.52 -2.46 6.82
C LEU A 40 7.26 -1.12 6.09
N ARG A 41 6.38 -0.26 6.59
CA ARG A 41 6.11 1.08 6.01
C ARG A 41 7.06 2.16 6.52
N ILE A 42 7.81 1.89 7.59
CA ILE A 42 8.70 2.89 8.18
C ILE A 42 9.97 2.98 7.30
N PRO A 43 10.52 4.17 7.04
CA PRO A 43 11.82 4.31 6.35
C PRO A 43 12.93 3.50 7.05
N LEU A 44 13.85 2.87 6.30
CA LEU A 44 14.83 1.93 6.86
C LEU A 44 15.87 2.55 7.80
N ASP A 45 16.18 3.82 7.56
CA ASP A 45 17.10 4.67 8.32
C ASP A 45 16.54 5.06 9.69
N LYS A 46 15.21 5.03 9.86
CA LYS A 46 14.57 5.43 11.10
C LYS A 46 14.86 4.44 12.25
N PRO A 47 15.49 4.89 13.35
CA PRO A 47 15.85 4.03 14.47
C PRO A 47 14.61 3.58 15.27
N PHE A 48 14.77 2.50 16.05
CA PHE A 48 13.68 1.93 16.84
C PHE A 48 13.07 2.94 17.81
N GLU A 49 13.89 3.68 18.56
CA GLU A 49 13.41 4.61 19.60
C GLU A 49 12.47 5.67 19.05
N GLU A 50 12.84 6.25 17.90
CA GLU A 50 12.00 7.22 17.23
C GLU A 50 10.74 6.56 16.66
N ALA A 51 10.89 5.39 16.03
CA ALA A 51 9.78 4.66 15.45
C ALA A 51 8.76 4.17 16.49
N TYR A 52 9.23 3.84 17.68
CA TYR A 52 8.45 3.22 18.75
C TYR A 52 7.28 4.11 19.18
N PHE A 53 7.54 5.40 19.38
CA PHE A 53 6.53 6.38 19.75
C PHE A 53 5.79 6.94 18.53
N THR A 54 6.53 7.36 17.49
CA THR A 54 5.92 8.04 16.33
C THR A 54 4.95 7.14 15.56
N HIS A 55 5.27 5.85 15.41
CA HIS A 55 4.40 4.88 14.74
C HIS A 55 3.53 4.08 15.73
N ARG A 56 3.49 4.48 17.00
CA ARG A 56 2.68 3.88 18.07
C ARG A 56 2.89 2.37 18.17
N LEU A 57 4.13 1.90 18.04
CA LEU A 57 4.46 0.46 18.08
C LEU A 57 4.16 -0.15 19.45
N TRP A 58 4.35 0.63 20.53
CA TRP A 58 4.01 0.25 21.90
C TRP A 58 2.53 -0.16 22.07
N MET A 59 1.61 0.40 21.27
CA MET A 59 0.18 0.10 21.39
C MET A 59 -0.16 -1.36 21.06
N PHE A 60 0.62 -2.02 20.19
CA PHE A 60 0.37 -3.41 19.79
C PHE A 60 0.56 -4.42 20.91
N PHE A 61 1.36 -4.05 21.92
CA PHE A 61 1.79 -4.97 22.98
C PHE A 61 1.34 -4.52 24.37
N ARG A 62 0.55 -3.43 24.47
CA ARG A 62 0.03 -2.87 25.72
C ARG A 62 -0.70 -3.91 26.59
N GLU A 63 -1.47 -4.79 25.94
CA GLU A 63 -2.27 -5.84 26.63
C GLU A 63 -1.49 -7.15 26.82
N THR A 64 -0.21 -7.18 26.43
CA THR A 64 0.62 -8.39 26.37
C THR A 64 1.73 -8.38 27.42
N LYS A 65 2.35 -9.53 27.66
CA LYS A 65 3.50 -9.67 28.56
C LYS A 65 4.84 -9.25 27.93
N LYS A 66 4.85 -8.83 26.66
CA LYS A 66 6.09 -8.46 25.97
C LYS A 66 6.67 -7.17 26.55
N THR A 67 7.96 -7.20 26.80
CA THR A 67 8.73 -6.03 27.21
C THR A 67 9.08 -5.16 26.01
N GLU A 68 9.51 -3.93 26.24
CA GLU A 68 10.02 -3.07 25.16
C GLU A 68 11.20 -3.71 24.43
N GLN A 69 12.09 -4.39 25.17
CA GLN A 69 13.21 -5.14 24.60
C GLN A 69 12.75 -6.27 23.66
N ASP A 70 11.66 -6.95 24.00
CA ASP A 70 11.06 -7.96 23.10
C ASP A 70 10.56 -7.32 21.81
N ILE A 71 9.91 -6.15 21.92
CA ILE A 71 9.39 -5.42 20.76
C ILE A 71 10.54 -4.94 19.89
N HIS A 72 11.61 -4.42 20.49
CA HIS A 72 12.82 -4.00 19.79
C HIS A 72 13.46 -5.19 19.06
N ARG A 73 13.58 -6.36 19.71
CA ARG A 73 14.08 -7.59 19.07
C ARG A 73 13.25 -7.98 17.84
N ILE A 74 11.93 -7.96 17.96
CA ILE A 74 11.02 -8.29 16.86
C ILE A 74 11.13 -7.26 15.73
N PHE A 75 11.18 -5.96 16.06
CA PHE A 75 11.38 -4.89 15.10
C PHE A 75 12.67 -5.10 14.30
N LYS A 76 13.80 -5.36 14.98
CA LYS A 76 15.08 -5.64 14.35
C LYS A 76 14.99 -6.85 13.42
N GLN A 77 14.37 -7.95 13.86
CA GLN A 77 14.19 -9.14 13.02
C GLN A 77 13.40 -8.85 11.73
N ILE A 78 12.33 -8.06 11.81
CA ILE A 78 11.54 -7.66 10.63
C ILE A 78 12.39 -6.78 9.70
N ARG A 79 13.14 -5.82 10.26
CA ARG A 79 14.01 -4.92 9.50
C ARG A 79 15.14 -5.64 8.79
N GLU A 80 15.80 -6.59 9.44
CA GLU A 80 16.87 -7.37 8.82
C GLU A 80 16.34 -8.23 7.66
N LYS A 81 15.16 -8.85 7.82
CA LYS A 81 14.48 -9.54 6.72
C LYS A 81 14.11 -8.60 5.56
N MET A 82 13.67 -7.37 5.88
CA MET A 82 13.36 -6.34 4.88
C MET A 82 14.61 -5.91 4.11
N LYS A 83 15.73 -5.65 4.81
CA LYS A 83 17.02 -5.30 4.21
C LYS A 83 17.45 -6.37 3.20
N GLN A 84 17.42 -7.64 3.61
CA GLN A 84 17.78 -8.77 2.73
C GLN A 84 16.93 -8.82 1.45
N ARG A 85 15.63 -8.52 1.53
CA ARG A 85 14.75 -8.45 0.34
C ARG A 85 15.08 -7.27 -0.57
N ILE A 86 15.38 -6.10 -0.01
CA ILE A 86 15.75 -4.89 -0.78
C ILE A 86 17.13 -5.05 -1.41
N THR A 87 17.99 -5.90 -0.83
CA THR A 87 19.33 -6.17 -1.39
C THR A 87 19.28 -6.97 -2.70
N LEU A 88 18.10 -7.37 -3.19
CA LEU A 88 17.94 -7.80 -4.58
C LEU A 88 18.31 -6.62 -5.48
N LYS A 89 19.55 -6.63 -5.97
CA LYS A 89 20.05 -5.61 -6.89
C LYS A 89 19.12 -5.59 -8.11
N LYS A 90 18.56 -4.43 -8.43
CA LYS A 90 17.90 -4.20 -9.71
C LYS A 90 18.89 -4.66 -10.78
N LYS A 91 18.52 -5.67 -11.57
CA LYS A 91 19.33 -6.02 -12.75
C LYS A 91 19.42 -4.78 -13.63
N SER A 92 20.51 -4.64 -14.39
CA SER A 92 20.60 -3.59 -15.41
C SER A 92 19.30 -3.56 -16.21
N ASP A 93 18.82 -2.36 -16.52
CA ASP A 93 17.61 -2.21 -17.33
C ASP A 93 17.81 -3.01 -18.63
N PRO A 94 16.97 -4.02 -18.94
CA PRO A 94 17.08 -4.76 -20.18
C PRO A 94 16.84 -3.86 -21.41
N GLY A 95 16.41 -2.61 -21.21
CA GLY A 95 16.09 -1.64 -22.23
C GLY A 95 14.60 -1.64 -22.53
N LYS A 96 14.24 -1.09 -23.68
CA LYS A 96 12.85 -1.09 -24.15
C LYS A 96 12.51 -2.42 -24.82
N PHE A 97 11.33 -2.96 -24.50
CA PHE A 97 10.75 -4.06 -25.26
C PHE A 97 9.86 -3.48 -26.35
N ALA A 98 10.26 -3.67 -27.61
CA ALA A 98 9.50 -3.20 -28.76
C ALA A 98 9.24 -4.36 -29.73
N VAL A 99 8.04 -4.40 -30.29
CA VAL A 99 7.62 -5.43 -31.25
C VAL A 99 7.25 -4.72 -32.55
N PRO A 100 7.72 -5.23 -33.71
CA PRO A 100 7.22 -4.76 -35.00
C PRO A 100 5.72 -5.05 -35.12
N CYS A 101 4.92 -4.10 -35.59
CA CYS A 101 3.51 -4.35 -35.82
C CYS A 101 3.03 -3.75 -37.15
N LEU A 102 2.02 -4.37 -37.75
CA LEU A 102 1.38 -3.89 -38.97
C LEU A 102 -0.01 -3.39 -38.61
N TRP A 103 -0.29 -2.11 -38.90
CA TRP A 103 -1.61 -1.54 -38.70
C TRP A 103 -2.08 -0.86 -40.00
N LYS A 104 -3.21 -1.33 -40.55
CA LYS A 104 -3.79 -0.80 -41.82
C LYS A 104 -2.77 -0.72 -42.97
N GLY A 105 -1.84 -1.68 -43.04
CA GLY A 105 -0.81 -1.72 -44.07
C GLY A 105 0.40 -0.80 -43.82
N ILE A 106 0.44 -0.07 -42.70
CA ILE A 106 1.61 0.68 -42.26
C ILE A 106 2.40 -0.19 -41.27
N GLU A 107 3.68 -0.41 -41.58
CA GLU A 107 4.60 -1.14 -40.71
C GLU A 107 5.21 -0.19 -39.67
N PHE A 108 5.06 -0.56 -38.40
CA PHE A 108 5.71 0.07 -37.26
C PHE A 108 6.84 -0.84 -36.81
N ALA A 109 8.07 -0.50 -37.20
CA ALA A 109 9.25 -1.30 -36.86
C ALA A 109 9.49 -1.41 -35.33
N CYS A 110 8.98 -0.47 -34.54
CA CYS A 110 9.18 -0.40 -33.09
C CYS A 110 7.92 0.11 -32.38
N ALA A 111 6.96 -0.79 -32.09
CA ALA A 111 5.89 -0.49 -31.14
C ALA A 111 6.34 -0.87 -29.72
N LEU A 112 6.46 0.11 -28.82
CA LEU A 112 6.83 -0.12 -27.43
C LEU A 112 5.73 -0.93 -26.72
N CYS A 113 6.10 -2.03 -26.05
CA CYS A 113 5.19 -2.73 -25.15
C CYS A 113 5.57 -2.45 -23.71
N ASP A 114 4.70 -1.70 -23.03
CA ASP A 114 4.85 -1.37 -21.62
C ASP A 114 3.78 -2.08 -20.80
N THR A 115 4.17 -3.09 -20.02
CA THR A 115 3.27 -3.82 -19.12
C THR A 115 2.78 -2.97 -17.95
N CYS A 116 3.44 -1.86 -17.66
CA CYS A 116 3.07 -0.93 -16.59
C CYS A 116 2.07 0.14 -17.05
N SER A 117 1.76 0.21 -18.35
CA SER A 117 0.70 1.08 -18.87
C SER A 117 -0.62 0.33 -18.99
N THR A 118 -1.71 0.96 -18.54
CA THR A 118 -3.08 0.45 -18.72
C THR A 118 -3.72 0.94 -20.02
N VAL A 119 -3.06 1.87 -20.73
CA VAL A 119 -3.56 2.50 -21.95
C VAL A 119 -2.56 2.34 -23.10
N ASN A 120 -3.07 2.28 -24.32
CA ASN A 120 -2.26 2.34 -25.53
C ASN A 120 -2.15 3.79 -26.00
N ILE A 121 -0.93 4.26 -26.28
CA ILE A 121 -0.67 5.61 -26.73
C ILE A 121 -0.27 5.58 -28.20
N LEU A 122 -0.91 6.40 -29.02
CA LEU A 122 -0.58 6.60 -30.43
C LEU A 122 -0.27 8.08 -30.66
N PRO A 123 0.91 8.44 -31.20
CA PRO A 123 1.19 9.82 -31.59
C PRO A 123 0.15 10.36 -32.56
N LYS A 124 -0.27 11.61 -32.35
CA LYS A 124 -1.25 12.28 -33.21
C LYS A 124 -0.84 12.29 -34.68
N THR A 125 0.45 12.51 -34.96
CA THR A 125 1.00 12.46 -36.32
C THR A 125 0.71 11.14 -37.02
N ILE A 126 0.85 10.01 -36.32
CA ILE A 126 0.52 8.69 -36.87
C ILE A 126 -0.99 8.52 -37.05
N ALA A 127 -1.78 8.99 -36.09
CA ALA A 127 -3.24 8.95 -36.19
C ALA A 127 -3.77 9.75 -37.40
N ASP A 128 -3.18 10.92 -37.66
CA ASP A 128 -3.49 11.77 -38.83
C ASP A 128 -3.11 11.05 -40.14
N HIS A 129 -1.92 10.44 -40.20
CA HIS A 129 -1.50 9.62 -41.35
C HIS A 129 -2.43 8.43 -41.62
N LEU A 130 -3.02 7.86 -40.55
CA LEU A 130 -3.98 6.76 -40.64
C LEU A 130 -5.43 7.23 -40.93
N GLY A 131 -5.65 8.54 -41.06
CA GLY A 131 -6.96 9.14 -41.28
C GLY A 131 -7.94 8.93 -40.11
N LEU A 132 -7.43 8.80 -38.89
CA LEU A 132 -8.26 8.61 -37.70
C LEU A 132 -8.90 9.93 -37.28
N LYS A 133 -10.23 9.93 -37.10
CA LYS A 133 -10.95 11.08 -36.55
C LYS A 133 -10.78 11.13 -35.03
N ILE A 134 -9.92 12.02 -34.55
CA ILE A 134 -9.73 12.26 -33.11
C ILE A 134 -10.76 13.31 -32.65
N LYS A 135 -11.56 12.96 -31.64
CA LYS A 135 -12.38 13.95 -30.92
C LYS A 135 -11.54 14.54 -29.79
N PRO A 136 -11.54 15.87 -29.59
CA PRO A 136 -10.89 16.48 -28.43
C PRO A 136 -11.47 15.89 -27.13
N SER A 137 -10.61 15.63 -26.15
CA SER A 137 -11.08 15.36 -24.79
C SER A 137 -11.29 16.69 -24.06
N GLU A 138 -12.24 16.72 -23.14
CA GLU A 138 -12.38 17.81 -22.17
C GLU A 138 -11.33 17.70 -21.05
N ASP A 139 -10.70 16.53 -20.93
CA ASP A 139 -9.64 16.28 -19.96
C ASP A 139 -8.32 16.96 -20.37
N SER A 140 -7.68 17.62 -19.42
CA SER A 140 -6.32 18.15 -19.57
C SER A 140 -5.43 17.63 -18.45
N PHE A 141 -4.18 17.34 -18.79
CA PHE A 141 -3.16 16.90 -17.84
C PHE A 141 -2.01 17.91 -17.88
N THR A 142 -1.53 18.33 -16.72
CA THR A 142 -0.30 19.11 -16.61
C THR A 142 0.83 18.18 -16.21
N PHE A 143 1.91 18.18 -16.97
CA PHE A 143 3.15 17.55 -16.53
C PHE A 143 3.71 18.37 -15.37
N VAL A 144 4.12 17.69 -14.31
CA VAL A 144 4.88 18.30 -13.22
C VAL A 144 6.34 17.95 -13.51
N ASP A 145 7.17 18.97 -13.70
CA ASP A 145 8.62 18.82 -13.90
C ASP A 145 9.29 18.12 -12.69
#